data_AF-A0A9C9EQZ4-F1
#
_entry.id   AF-A0A9C9EQZ4-F1
#
_cell.length_a   1.000
_cell.length_b   1.000
_cell.length_c   1.000
_cell.angle_alpha   90.00
_cell.angle_beta   90.00
_cell.angle_gamma   90.00
#
_symmetry.space_group_name_H-M   'P 1'
#
loop_
_entity.id
_entity.type
_entity.pdbx_description
1 polymer ?
#
loop_
_entity_poly.entity_id
_entity_poly.type
_entity_poly.pdbx_seq_one_letter_code
_entity_poly.pdbx_strand_id
1 'polypeptide(L)'
;MNRFIQIVVAIVIVIFVVTLLSCKTKETRSVTTPENIEAVEKKIRESYQEKVNKVREEVAKIQKSKNAKVEPLIKKAEKQRNLAIDGYEEFLAKYPGSAYTPDILIRLGEVYFERSEAEHIKAIEEFEKALEEADPTMPSFMEEPKSHYEETIRAYQQIVVNYPNFEYIDTAYYGLGYCLGAQQEYQEAAET
;
A
#
# COMPACT_ATOMS: atom_id res chain seq x y z
N MET A 1 15.71 46.52 -72.11
CA MET A 1 14.82 47.27 -71.19
C MET A 1 14.90 46.78 -69.73
N ASN A 2 15.98 46.09 -69.31
CA ASN A 2 15.97 45.31 -68.05
C ASN A 2 17.15 45.60 -67.08
N ARG A 3 18.01 46.60 -67.35
CA ARG A 3 19.14 46.93 -66.44
C ARG A 3 18.81 47.99 -65.40
N PHE A 4 17.96 48.97 -65.73
CA PHE A 4 17.52 49.99 -64.78
C PHE A 4 16.61 49.41 -63.68
N ILE A 5 15.70 48.51 -64.06
CA ILE A 5 14.80 47.82 -63.11
C ILE A 5 15.61 46.88 -62.20
N GLN A 6 16.63 46.18 -62.70
CA GLN A 6 17.51 45.35 -61.88
C GLN A 6 18.34 46.14 -60.86
N ILE A 7 18.81 47.34 -61.22
CA ILE A 7 19.59 48.19 -60.30
C ILE A 7 18.68 48.75 -59.19
N VAL A 8 17.46 49.18 -59.52
CA VAL A 8 16.50 49.69 -58.53
C VAL A 8 16.04 48.59 -57.57
N VAL A 9 15.79 47.37 -58.08
CA VAL A 9 15.43 46.21 -57.26
C VAL A 9 16.59 45.80 -56.33
N ALA A 10 17.84 45.84 -56.80
CA ALA A 10 19.01 45.52 -55.96
C ALA A 10 19.22 46.53 -54.82
N ILE A 11 19.02 47.83 -55.08
CA ILE A 11 19.17 48.87 -54.05
C ILE A 11 18.06 48.77 -52.99
N VAL A 12 16.81 48.48 -53.40
CA VAL A 12 15.69 48.28 -52.46
C VAL A 12 15.92 47.04 -51.59
N ILE A 13 16.44 45.94 -52.15
CA ILE A 13 16.77 44.72 -51.40
C ILE A 13 17.91 44.98 -50.40
N VAL A 14 18.97 45.71 -50.81
CA VAL A 14 20.08 46.03 -49.89
C VAL A 14 19.63 46.96 -48.76
N ILE A 15 18.78 47.95 -49.03
CA ILE A 15 18.23 48.83 -47.99
C ILE A 15 17.30 48.06 -47.05
N PHE A 16 16.48 47.13 -47.57
CA PHE A 16 15.61 46.27 -46.76
C PHE A 16 16.42 45.28 -45.90
N VAL A 17 17.52 44.73 -46.43
CA VAL A 17 18.44 43.84 -45.71
C VAL A 17 19.25 44.62 -44.64
N VAL A 18 19.69 45.84 -44.93
CA VAL A 18 20.42 46.69 -43.97
C VAL A 18 19.51 47.23 -42.86
N THR A 19 18.23 47.52 -43.17
CA THR A 19 17.22 47.88 -42.15
C THR A 19 16.75 46.69 -41.33
N LEU A 20 16.68 45.48 -41.90
CA LEU A 20 16.46 44.23 -41.14
C LEU A 20 17.67 43.85 -40.26
N LEU A 21 18.90 44.24 -40.65
CA LEU A 21 20.12 44.03 -39.84
C LEU A 21 20.32 45.10 -38.75
N SER A 22 19.72 46.28 -38.89
CA SER A 22 19.84 47.39 -37.92
C SER A 22 18.60 47.58 -37.04
N CYS A 23 17.49 46.89 -37.33
CA CYS A 23 16.29 46.90 -36.51
C CYS A 23 16.03 45.48 -35.97
N LYS A 24 16.34 45.30 -34.68
CA LYS A 24 16.08 44.13 -33.80
C LYS A 24 17.22 43.12 -33.64
N THR A 25 18.38 43.61 -33.18
CA THR A 25 19.22 42.90 -32.20
C THR A 25 19.12 43.61 -30.84
N LYS A 26 17.92 43.58 -30.26
CA LYS A 26 17.73 43.62 -28.81
C LYS A 26 16.73 42.53 -28.48
N GLU A 27 17.17 41.65 -27.58
CA GLU A 27 16.47 40.49 -27.04
C GLU A 27 16.20 39.34 -28.02
N THR A 28 17.10 38.36 -28.01
CA THR A 28 16.84 36.91 -27.83
C THR A 28 18.05 36.11 -28.32
N ARG A 29 19.22 36.33 -27.71
CA ARG A 29 20.33 35.38 -27.78
C ARG A 29 21.20 35.53 -26.53
N SER A 30 20.59 35.47 -25.36
CA SER A 30 21.36 35.06 -24.18
C SER A 30 21.64 33.57 -24.35
N VAL A 31 22.84 33.31 -24.84
CA VAL A 31 23.59 32.06 -24.72
C VAL A 31 23.10 31.23 -23.53
N THR A 32 22.34 30.16 -23.78
CA THR A 32 22.26 29.06 -22.83
C THR A 32 23.60 28.33 -22.89
N THR A 33 24.59 28.87 -22.18
CA THR A 33 25.78 28.11 -21.83
C THR A 33 25.34 26.88 -21.04
N PRO A 34 26.05 25.73 -21.10
CA PRO A 34 25.75 24.56 -20.29
C PRO A 34 25.57 24.90 -18.80
N GLU A 35 26.37 25.84 -18.30
CA GLU A 35 26.34 26.38 -16.94
C GLU A 35 25.01 27.10 -16.60
N ASN A 36 24.38 27.77 -17.58
CA ASN A 36 23.06 28.39 -17.41
C ASN A 36 21.91 27.36 -17.45
N ILE A 37 22.06 26.26 -18.20
CA ILE A 37 21.06 25.18 -18.25
C ILE A 37 21.08 24.40 -16.92
N GLU A 38 22.26 24.03 -16.43
CA GLU A 38 22.43 23.32 -15.16
C GLU A 38 21.88 24.15 -13.98
N ALA A 39 22.09 25.47 -13.99
CA ALA A 39 21.53 26.36 -12.98
C ALA A 39 19.99 26.43 -13.02
N VAL A 40 19.38 26.38 -14.21
CA VAL A 40 17.93 26.34 -14.38
C VAL A 40 17.36 24.98 -13.94
N GLU A 41 17.99 23.88 -14.33
CA GLU A 41 17.60 22.52 -13.91
C GLU A 41 17.69 22.35 -12.40
N LYS A 42 18.76 22.86 -11.78
CA LYS A 42 18.92 22.86 -10.32
C LYS A 42 17.77 23.59 -9.63
N LYS A 43 17.41 24.80 -10.10
CA LYS A 43 16.27 25.55 -9.54
C LYS A 43 14.94 24.83 -9.70
N ILE A 44 14.70 24.19 -10.85
CA ILE A 44 13.48 23.40 -11.08
C ILE A 44 13.45 22.21 -10.12
N ARG A 45 14.57 21.51 -9.95
CA ARG A 45 14.71 20.38 -9.02
C ARG A 45 14.47 20.80 -7.58
N GLU A 46 15.08 21.90 -7.14
CA GLU A 46 14.88 22.45 -5.79
C GLU A 46 13.42 22.84 -5.56
N SER A 47 12.78 23.53 -6.52
CA SER A 47 11.36 23.89 -6.44
C SER A 47 10.44 22.66 -6.41
N TYR A 48 10.74 21.63 -7.18
CA TYR A 48 9.99 20.37 -7.14
C TYR A 48 10.20 19.64 -5.81
N GLN A 49 11.44 19.56 -5.33
CA GLN A 49 11.77 18.90 -4.06
C GLN A 49 11.10 19.59 -2.87
N GLU A 50 11.04 20.92 -2.87
CA GLU A 50 10.32 21.69 -1.84
C GLU A 50 8.83 21.32 -1.82
N LYS A 51 8.18 21.25 -2.98
CA LYS A 51 6.78 20.82 -3.09
C LYS A 51 6.58 19.39 -2.61
N VAL A 52 7.46 18.47 -3.00
CA VAL A 52 7.43 17.07 -2.55
C VAL A 52 7.60 16.98 -1.03
N ASN A 53 8.55 17.70 -0.46
CA ASN A 53 8.79 17.71 0.99
C ASN A 53 7.57 18.25 1.74
N LYS A 54 6.94 19.32 1.25
CA LYS A 54 5.71 19.86 1.85
C LYS A 54 4.57 18.85 1.85
N VAL A 55 4.34 18.15 0.73
CA VAL A 55 3.34 17.08 0.66
C VAL A 55 3.67 15.93 1.62
N ARG A 56 4.94 15.51 1.70
CA ARG A 56 5.39 14.48 2.64
C ARG A 56 5.11 14.86 4.10
N GLU A 57 5.37 16.10 4.48
CA GLU A 57 5.07 16.58 5.84
C GLU A 57 3.56 16.58 6.13
N GLU A 58 2.73 16.98 5.17
CA GLU A 58 1.27 16.93 5.29
C GLU A 58 0.76 15.49 5.44
N VAL A 59 1.25 14.57 4.61
CA VAL A 59 0.95 13.13 4.71
C VAL A 59 1.38 12.57 6.07
N ALA A 60 2.59 12.89 6.54
CA ALA A 60 3.08 12.43 7.84
C ALA A 60 2.23 12.93 9.01
N LYS A 61 1.72 14.17 8.95
CA LYS A 61 0.79 14.72 9.95
C LYS A 61 -0.55 14.00 9.94
N ILE A 62 -1.10 13.72 8.76
CA ILE A 62 -2.36 12.97 8.60
C ILE A 62 -2.20 11.56 9.16
N GLN A 63 -1.14 10.86 8.77
CA GLN A 63 -0.83 9.50 9.24
C GLN A 63 -0.70 9.47 10.77
N LYS A 64 0.08 10.41 11.35
CA LYS A 64 0.25 10.53 12.80
C LYS A 64 -1.09 10.77 13.51
N SER A 65 -1.93 11.66 12.97
CA SER A 65 -3.24 11.96 13.57
C SER A 65 -4.19 10.75 13.49
N LYS A 66 -4.22 10.05 12.36
CA LYS A 66 -4.97 8.81 12.18
C LYS A 66 -4.52 7.76 13.19
N ASN A 67 -3.22 7.48 13.25
CA ASN A 67 -2.65 6.44 14.11
C ASN A 67 -2.91 6.75 15.59
N ALA A 68 -2.77 8.01 16.03
CA ALA A 68 -3.06 8.40 17.41
C ALA A 68 -4.50 8.11 17.84
N LYS A 69 -5.46 8.07 16.90
CA LYS A 69 -6.86 7.74 17.18
C LYS A 69 -7.16 6.25 17.05
N VAL A 70 -6.55 5.59 16.06
CA VAL A 70 -6.83 4.19 15.72
C VAL A 70 -6.11 3.22 16.65
N GLU A 71 -4.86 3.49 17.00
CA GLU A 71 -4.03 2.64 17.87
C GLU A 71 -4.70 2.25 19.21
N PRO A 72 -5.30 3.16 20.00
CA PRO A 72 -5.98 2.76 21.23
C PRO A 72 -7.23 1.90 20.97
N LEU A 73 -7.89 2.06 19.82
CA LEU A 73 -9.05 1.25 19.46
C LEU A 73 -8.64 -0.16 19.07
N ILE A 74 -7.55 -0.31 18.31
CA ILE A 74 -6.96 -1.63 17.98
C ILE A 74 -6.56 -2.36 19.26
N LYS A 75 -5.83 -1.70 20.17
CA LYS A 75 -5.45 -2.29 21.46
C LYS A 75 -6.64 -2.68 22.30
N LYS A 76 -7.70 -1.86 22.29
CA LYS A 76 -8.94 -2.19 22.99
C LYS A 76 -9.62 -3.41 22.37
N ALA A 77 -9.72 -3.47 21.05
CA ALA A 77 -10.31 -4.61 20.33
C ALA A 77 -9.52 -5.90 20.59
N GLU A 78 -8.19 -5.85 20.48
CA GLU A 78 -7.29 -6.97 20.78
C GLU A 78 -7.49 -7.48 22.22
N LYS A 79 -7.56 -6.57 23.20
CA LYS A 79 -7.85 -6.94 24.58
C LYS A 79 -9.21 -7.63 24.73
N GLN A 80 -10.27 -7.11 24.09
CA GLN A 80 -11.59 -7.74 24.17
C GLN A 80 -11.62 -9.11 23.52
N ARG A 81 -10.93 -9.26 22.38
CA ARG A 81 -10.78 -10.51 21.65
C ARG A 81 -10.13 -11.58 22.53
N ASN A 82 -9.00 -11.25 23.15
CA ASN A 82 -8.29 -12.18 24.02
C ASN A 82 -9.12 -12.57 25.25
N LEU A 83 -9.83 -11.61 25.87
CA LEU A 83 -10.74 -11.92 26.97
C LEU A 83 -11.90 -12.86 26.55
N ALA A 84 -12.42 -12.70 25.33
CA ALA A 84 -13.46 -13.59 24.81
C ALA A 84 -12.91 -15.00 24.56
N ILE A 85 -11.73 -15.10 23.96
CA ILE A 85 -11.01 -16.36 23.76
C ILE A 85 -10.81 -17.07 25.10
N ASP A 86 -10.19 -16.41 26.08
CA ASP A 86 -9.92 -16.98 27.41
C ASP A 86 -11.22 -17.50 28.06
N GLY A 87 -12.31 -16.73 27.98
CA GLY A 87 -13.60 -17.11 28.55
C GLY A 87 -14.25 -18.31 27.85
N TYR A 88 -14.15 -18.39 26.52
CA TYR A 88 -14.66 -19.53 25.76
C TYR A 88 -13.82 -20.79 25.98
N GLU A 89 -12.50 -20.67 26.01
CA GLU A 89 -11.61 -21.78 26.32
C GLU A 89 -11.83 -22.32 27.74
N GLU A 90 -11.98 -21.43 28.74
CA GLU A 90 -12.31 -21.83 30.11
C GLU A 90 -13.66 -22.57 30.17
N PHE A 91 -14.67 -22.06 29.47
CA PHE A 91 -15.97 -22.72 29.41
C PHE A 91 -15.86 -24.14 28.83
N LEU A 92 -15.16 -24.30 27.70
CA LEU A 92 -15.00 -25.61 27.04
C LEU A 92 -14.20 -26.59 27.89
N ALA A 93 -13.18 -26.11 28.61
CA ALA A 93 -12.41 -26.92 29.54
C ALA A 93 -13.25 -27.40 30.72
N LYS A 94 -14.13 -26.54 31.25
CA LYS A 94 -14.93 -26.84 32.45
C LYS A 94 -16.21 -27.62 32.15
N TYR A 95 -16.79 -27.41 30.97
CA TYR A 95 -18.09 -27.97 30.57
C TYR A 95 -18.06 -28.61 29.17
N PRO A 96 -17.15 -29.57 28.89
CA PRO A 96 -16.93 -30.08 27.53
C PRO A 96 -18.18 -30.74 26.89
N GLY A 97 -19.05 -31.35 27.70
CA GLY A 97 -20.28 -32.01 27.25
C GLY A 97 -21.56 -31.17 27.37
N SER A 98 -21.44 -29.85 27.55
CA SER A 98 -22.59 -28.96 27.69
C SER A 98 -23.44 -28.94 26.41
N ALA A 99 -24.75 -28.72 26.55
CA ALA A 99 -25.61 -28.45 25.40
C ALA A 99 -25.20 -27.17 24.64
N TYR A 100 -24.50 -26.25 25.32
CA TYR A 100 -23.98 -25.00 24.74
C TYR A 100 -22.61 -25.16 24.07
N THR A 101 -21.97 -26.32 24.15
CA THR A 101 -20.63 -26.52 23.56
C THR A 101 -20.55 -26.11 22.08
N PRO A 102 -21.46 -26.53 21.17
CA PRO A 102 -21.36 -26.11 19.75
C PRO A 102 -21.53 -24.59 19.56
N ASP A 103 -22.39 -23.93 20.34
CA ASP A 103 -22.54 -22.46 20.35
C ASP A 103 -21.29 -21.73 20.84
N ILE A 104 -20.53 -22.33 21.75
CA ILE A 104 -19.27 -21.76 22.22
C ILE A 104 -18.16 -22.00 21.20
N LEU A 105 -18.10 -23.19 20.59
CA LEU A 105 -17.12 -23.51 19.55
C LEU A 105 -17.26 -22.62 18.33
N ILE A 106 -18.49 -22.29 17.89
CA ILE A 106 -18.68 -21.43 16.71
C ILE A 106 -18.17 -20.01 16.98
N ARG A 107 -18.49 -19.45 18.15
CA ARG A 107 -18.01 -18.13 18.59
C ARG A 107 -16.51 -18.12 18.78
N LEU A 108 -15.95 -19.20 19.30
CA LEU A 108 -14.51 -19.38 19.47
C LEU A 108 -13.80 -19.41 18.10
N GLY A 109 -14.35 -20.11 17.12
CA GLY A 109 -13.84 -20.12 15.75
C GLY A 109 -13.85 -18.73 15.11
N GLU A 110 -14.94 -17.97 15.27
CA GLU A 110 -15.08 -16.60 14.76
C GLU A 110 -14.02 -15.67 15.37
N VAL A 111 -13.87 -15.70 16.70
CA VAL A 111 -12.91 -14.83 17.39
C VAL A 111 -11.45 -15.23 17.12
N TYR A 112 -11.18 -16.52 16.90
CA TYR A 112 -9.86 -16.98 16.41
C TYR A 112 -9.58 -16.48 15.00
N PHE A 113 -10.58 -16.49 14.12
CA PHE A 113 -10.44 -15.98 12.77
C PHE A 113 -10.07 -14.50 12.81
N GLU A 114 -10.80 -13.70 13.58
CA GLU A 114 -10.47 -12.27 13.76
C GLU A 114 -9.07 -12.03 14.34
N ARG A 115 -8.57 -12.93 15.20
CA ARG A 115 -7.22 -12.82 15.75
C ARG A 115 -6.19 -13.03 14.65
N SER A 116 -6.35 -14.10 13.89
CA SER A 116 -5.47 -14.45 12.78
C SER A 116 -5.40 -13.34 11.73
N GLU A 117 -6.55 -12.78 11.32
CA GLU A 117 -6.59 -11.66 10.38
C GLU A 117 -5.84 -10.43 10.90
N ALA A 118 -6.04 -10.10 12.19
CA ALA A 118 -5.36 -8.96 12.79
C ALA A 118 -3.84 -9.17 12.91
N GLU A 119 -3.39 -10.40 13.17
CA GLU A 119 -1.98 -10.77 13.22
C GLU A 119 -1.34 -10.76 11.82
N HIS A 120 -2.06 -11.25 10.81
CA HIS A 120 -1.61 -11.22 9.42
C HIS A 120 -1.44 -9.80 8.89
N ILE A 121 -2.41 -8.91 9.16
CA ILE A 121 -2.30 -7.48 8.79
C ILE A 121 -1.05 -6.85 9.42
N LYS A 122 -0.81 -7.09 10.73
CA LYS A 122 0.39 -6.57 11.40
C LYS A 122 1.67 -7.11 10.75
N ALA A 123 1.70 -8.39 10.42
CA ALA A 123 2.85 -9.00 9.77
C ALA A 123 3.10 -8.41 8.38
N ILE A 124 2.05 -8.16 7.59
CA ILE A 124 2.16 -7.47 6.29
C ILE A 124 2.71 -6.06 6.47
N GLU A 125 2.21 -5.28 7.43
CA GLU A 125 2.72 -3.92 7.69
C GLU A 125 4.22 -3.94 8.08
N GLU A 126 4.65 -4.92 8.87
CA GLU A 126 6.07 -5.11 9.23
C GLU A 126 6.91 -5.53 8.02
N PHE A 127 6.39 -6.42 7.17
CA PHE A 127 7.03 -6.86 5.94
C PHE A 127 7.21 -5.71 4.94
N GLU A 128 6.15 -4.93 4.67
CA GLU A 128 6.21 -3.76 3.79
C GLU A 128 7.24 -2.74 4.26
N LYS A 129 7.26 -2.45 5.56
CA LYS A 129 8.26 -1.56 6.16
C LYS A 129 9.67 -2.10 5.98
N ALA A 130 9.87 -3.40 6.17
CA ALA A 130 11.17 -4.01 5.97
C ALA A 130 11.62 -3.95 4.49
N LEU A 131 10.68 -4.06 3.54
CA LEU A 131 10.96 -3.87 2.11
C LEU A 131 11.34 -2.42 1.77
N GLU A 132 10.70 -1.43 2.40
CA GLU A 132 11.07 -0.01 2.23
C GLU A 132 12.46 0.31 2.78
N GLU A 133 12.86 -0.36 3.87
CA GLU A 133 14.18 -0.19 4.50
C GLU A 133 15.28 -1.03 3.83
N ALA A 134 14.92 -2.03 3.03
CA ALA A 134 15.85 -2.91 2.34
C ALA A 134 16.65 -2.18 1.25
N ASP A 135 17.90 -2.60 1.04
CA ASP A 135 18.72 -2.12 -0.07
C ASP A 135 18.12 -2.61 -1.41
N PRO A 136 17.64 -1.70 -2.28
CA PRO A 136 17.00 -2.09 -3.54
C PRO A 136 17.98 -2.73 -4.54
N THR A 137 19.29 -2.68 -4.28
CA THR A 137 20.31 -3.33 -5.10
C THR A 137 20.57 -4.78 -4.71
N MET A 138 20.05 -5.23 -3.57
CA MET A 138 20.12 -6.61 -3.14
C MET A 138 18.83 -7.38 -3.44
N PRO A 139 18.92 -8.65 -3.87
CA PRO A 139 17.74 -9.50 -3.97
C PRO A 139 17.06 -9.61 -2.60
N SER A 140 15.78 -9.26 -2.53
CA SER A 140 14.98 -9.50 -1.33
C SER A 140 14.65 -11.00 -1.27
N PHE A 141 15.15 -11.67 -0.24
CA PHE A 141 14.79 -13.06 0.10
C PHE A 141 13.70 -13.12 1.17
N MET A 142 13.03 -12.00 1.45
CA MET A 142 12.00 -11.95 2.47
C MET A 142 10.73 -12.62 1.94
N GLU A 143 10.25 -13.63 2.66
CA GLU A 143 9.00 -14.31 2.36
C GLU A 143 7.82 -13.46 2.84
N GLU A 144 6.77 -13.35 2.01
CA GLU A 144 5.55 -12.65 2.39
C GLU A 144 4.85 -13.40 3.55
N PRO A 145 4.38 -12.68 4.58
CA PRO A 145 3.66 -13.30 5.69
C PRO A 145 2.42 -14.06 5.22
N LYS A 146 2.24 -15.28 5.73
CA LYS A 146 1.08 -16.13 5.44
C LYS A 146 0.03 -16.03 6.55
N SER A 147 -1.23 -16.23 6.18
CA SER A 147 -2.33 -16.31 7.15
C SER A 147 -2.31 -17.66 7.91
N HIS A 148 -2.62 -17.63 9.20
CA HIS A 148 -2.52 -18.78 10.11
C HIS A 148 -3.88 -19.07 10.79
N TYR A 149 -4.66 -20.01 10.27
CA TYR A 149 -6.05 -20.26 10.74
C TYR A 149 -6.19 -21.58 11.52
N GLU A 150 -5.10 -22.14 12.05
CA GLU A 150 -5.10 -23.48 12.65
C GLU A 150 -6.04 -23.63 13.84
N GLU A 151 -6.26 -22.56 14.61
CA GLU A 151 -7.17 -22.56 15.75
C GLU A 151 -8.64 -22.46 15.31
N THR A 152 -8.93 -21.58 14.35
CA THR A 152 -10.25 -21.47 13.70
C THR A 152 -10.66 -22.80 13.08
N ILE A 153 -9.75 -23.40 12.30
CA ILE A 153 -9.95 -24.71 11.66
C ILE A 153 -10.27 -25.77 12.70
N ARG A 154 -9.49 -25.85 13.79
CA ARG A 154 -9.73 -26.82 14.87
C ARG A 154 -11.10 -26.62 15.53
N ALA A 155 -11.51 -25.38 15.80
CA ALA A 155 -12.81 -25.09 16.39
C ALA A 155 -13.97 -25.55 15.49
N TYR A 156 -13.96 -25.19 14.21
CA TYR A 156 -15.00 -25.60 13.27
C TYR A 156 -14.99 -27.10 12.95
N GLN A 157 -13.82 -27.74 12.89
CA GLN A 157 -13.71 -29.18 12.76
C GLN A 157 -14.38 -29.92 13.91
N GLN A 158 -14.27 -29.44 15.15
CA GLN A 158 -14.97 -30.04 16.28
C GLN A 158 -16.49 -29.98 16.12
N ILE A 159 -17.03 -28.91 15.55
CA ILE A 159 -18.47 -28.78 15.26
C ILE A 159 -18.89 -29.79 14.19
N VAL A 160 -18.17 -29.82 13.06
CA VAL A 160 -18.46 -30.72 11.93
C VAL A 160 -18.45 -32.19 12.34
N VAL A 161 -17.49 -32.59 13.18
CA VAL A 161 -17.32 -33.98 13.59
C VAL A 161 -18.28 -34.39 14.70
N ASN A 162 -18.46 -33.55 15.73
CA ASN A 162 -19.16 -33.95 16.95
C ASN A 162 -20.61 -33.47 17.01
N TYR A 163 -20.98 -32.47 16.21
CA TYR A 163 -22.30 -31.82 16.24
C TYR A 163 -22.92 -31.68 14.83
N PRO A 164 -23.07 -32.77 14.06
CA PRO A 164 -23.50 -32.71 12.65
C PRO A 164 -24.93 -32.18 12.44
N ASN A 165 -25.76 -32.15 13.48
CA ASN A 165 -27.13 -31.63 13.45
C ASN A 165 -27.25 -30.24 14.12
N PHE A 166 -26.13 -29.56 14.38
CA PHE A 166 -26.15 -28.21 14.95
C PHE A 166 -26.84 -27.22 14.01
N GLU A 167 -27.60 -26.29 14.58
CA GLU A 167 -28.39 -25.31 13.81
C GLU A 167 -27.54 -24.47 12.86
N TYR A 168 -26.30 -24.15 13.25
CA TYR A 168 -25.36 -23.33 12.47
C TYR A 168 -24.20 -24.15 11.88
N ILE A 169 -24.47 -25.40 11.51
CA ILE A 169 -23.46 -26.30 10.93
C ILE A 169 -22.91 -25.78 9.58
N ASP A 170 -23.73 -25.06 8.83
CA ASP A 170 -23.38 -24.40 7.57
C ASP A 170 -22.30 -23.32 7.78
N THR A 171 -22.41 -22.52 8.83
CA THR A 171 -21.37 -21.55 9.21
C THR A 171 -20.04 -22.25 9.52
N ALA A 172 -20.08 -23.39 10.22
CA ALA A 172 -18.88 -24.16 10.51
C ALA A 172 -18.24 -24.71 9.22
N TYR A 173 -19.04 -25.24 8.29
CA TYR A 173 -18.52 -25.69 6.99
C TYR A 173 -17.95 -24.54 6.16
N TYR A 174 -18.64 -23.41 6.09
CA TYR A 174 -18.17 -22.24 5.36
C TYR A 174 -16.86 -21.72 5.94
N GLY A 175 -16.80 -21.49 7.25
CA GLY A 175 -15.60 -21.00 7.93
C GLY A 175 -14.42 -21.96 7.77
N LEU A 176 -14.66 -23.27 7.89
CA LEU A 176 -13.63 -24.28 7.65
C LEU A 176 -13.12 -24.27 6.21
N GLY A 177 -14.03 -24.25 5.23
CA GLY A 177 -13.69 -24.24 3.80
C GLY A 177 -12.90 -22.98 3.41
N TYR A 178 -13.33 -21.81 3.91
CA TYR A 178 -12.65 -20.55 3.69
C TYR A 178 -11.20 -20.60 4.23
N CYS A 179 -11.04 -21.00 5.49
CA CYS A 179 -9.72 -21.04 6.12
C CYS A 179 -8.77 -22.04 5.43
N LEU A 180 -9.27 -23.22 5.05
CA LEU A 180 -8.47 -24.21 4.35
C LEU A 180 -8.08 -23.74 2.95
N GLY A 181 -9.01 -23.13 2.20
CA GLY A 181 -8.73 -22.57 0.88
C GLY A 181 -7.68 -21.47 0.94
N ALA A 182 -7.84 -20.52 1.87
CA ALA A 182 -6.88 -19.46 2.09
C ALA A 182 -5.48 -20.01 2.39
N GLN A 183 -5.34 -21.01 3.28
CA GLN A 183 -4.02 -21.60 3.58
C GLN A 183 -3.40 -22.35 2.39
N GLN A 184 -4.21 -23.03 1.58
CA GLN A 184 -3.71 -23.77 0.42
C GLN A 184 -3.21 -22.82 -0.67
N GLU A 185 -3.94 -21.73 -0.96
CA GLU A 185 -3.54 -20.74 -1.97
C GLU A 185 -2.16 -20.13 -1.67
N TYR A 186 -1.85 -19.86 -0.40
CA TYR A 186 -0.51 -19.37 0.00
C TYR A 186 0.59 -20.44 -0.07
N GLN A 187 0.24 -21.71 0.12
CA GLN A 187 1.21 -22.80 0.04
C GLN A 187 1.61 -23.02 -1.43
N GLU A 188 0.64 -23.01 -2.35
CA GLU A 188 0.91 -23.10 -3.79
C GLU A 188 1.73 -21.89 -4.31
N ALA A 189 1.42 -20.67 -3.85
CA ALA A 189 2.17 -19.46 -4.22
C ALA A 189 3.65 -19.49 -3.78
N ALA A 190 3.99 -20.22 -2.72
CA ALA A 190 5.36 -20.34 -2.23
C ALA A 190 6.19 -21.41 -2.96
N GLU A 191 5.56 -22.30 -3.72
CA GLU A 191 6.22 -23.41 -4.42
C GLU A 191 6.52 -23.12 -5.91
N THR A 192 5.96 -22.03 -6.48
CA THR A 192 6.15 -21.59 -7.88
C THR A 192 7.22 -20.52 -8.05
#